data_AF-A0A5S3XSX8-F1
#
_entry.id   AF-A0A5S3XSX8-F1
#
_cell.length_a   1.000
_cell.length_b   1.000
_cell.length_c   1.000
_cell.angle_alpha   90.00
_cell.angle_beta   90.00
_cell.angle_gamma   90.00
#
_symmetry.space_group_name_H-M   'P 1'
#
loop_
_entity.id
_entity.type
_entity.pdbx_description
1 polymer ?
#
loop_
_entity_poly.entity_id
_entity_poly.type
_entity_poly.pdbx_seq_one_letter_code
_entity_poly.pdbx_strand_id
1 'polypeptide(L)' 'PQYLAHKNVICLGGTWQIYKQLIENKDWQAIEELARQAREVK' A
#
# COMPACT_ATOMS: atom_id res chain seq x y z
N PRO A 1 22.44 -1.84 -4.03
CA PRO A 1 21.53 -2.77 -3.30
C PRO A 1 21.53 -2.62 -1.77
N GLN A 2 22.60 -2.09 -1.15
CA GLN A 2 22.70 -1.97 0.32
C GLN A 2 21.83 -0.90 0.98
N TYR A 3 21.34 0.10 0.23
CA TYR A 3 20.73 1.31 0.80
C TYR A 3 19.45 1.04 1.62
N LEU A 4 18.72 -0.04 1.32
CA LEU A 4 17.48 -0.40 2.01
C LEU A 4 17.60 -1.67 2.89
N ALA A 5 18.78 -2.26 2.98
CA ALA A 5 19.02 -3.53 3.68
C ALA A 5 19.25 -3.33 5.19
N HIS A 6 18.37 -2.56 5.84
CA HIS A 6 18.43 -2.34 7.29
C HIS A 6 17.38 -3.20 7.99
N LYS A 7 17.75 -3.84 9.10
CA LYS A 7 16.87 -4.75 9.88
C LYS A 7 15.54 -4.16 10.36
N ASN A 8 15.44 -2.83 10.38
CA ASN A 8 14.25 -2.08 10.76
C ASN A 8 13.46 -1.56 9.54
N VAL A 9 13.94 -1.82 8.33
CA VAL A 9 13.33 -1.37 7.08
C VAL A 9 12.77 -2.62 6.39
N ILE A 10 11.46 -2.76 6.45
CA ILE A 10 10.77 -3.73 5.61
C ILE A 10 10.81 -3.17 4.18
N CYS A 11 11.40 -3.91 3.24
CA CYS A 11 11.35 -3.58 1.83
C CYS A 11 9.90 -3.77 1.32
N LEU A 12 9.04 -2.77 1.52
CA LEU A 12 7.68 -2.71 0.97
C LEU A 12 7.75 -2.31 -0.52
N GLY A 13 8.38 -3.16 -1.32
CA GLY A 13 8.43 -3.07 -2.78
C GLY A 13 7.44 -4.00 -3.47
N GLY A 14 6.48 -4.55 -2.72
CA GLY A 14 5.34 -5.27 -3.29
C GLY A 14 4.33 -4.24 -3.80
N THR A 15 3.90 -4.39 -5.05
CA THR A 15 2.92 -3.51 -5.69
C THR A 15 1.76 -3.22 -4.73
N TRP A 16 1.55 -1.95 -4.40
CA TRP A 16 0.29 -1.50 -3.80
C TRP A 16 -0.80 -1.74 -4.85
N GLN A 17 -1.39 -2.92 -4.83
CA GLN A 17 -2.44 -3.34 -5.76
C GLN A 17 -3.76 -2.66 -5.34
N ILE A 18 -3.85 -1.35 -5.55
CA ILE A 18 -5.17 -0.70 -5.60
C ILE A 18 -5.84 -1.20 -6.87
N TYR A 19 -7.05 -1.77 -6.74
CA TYR A 19 -7.81 -2.24 -7.88
C TYR A 19 -8.01 -1.09 -8.88
N LYS A 20 -7.60 -1.28 -10.13
CA LYS A 20 -7.67 -0.25 -11.19
C LYS A 20 -9.07 0.36 -11.34
N GLN A 21 -10.09 -0.46 -11.11
CA GLN A 21 -11.50 -0.07 -11.12
C GLN A 21 -11.83 1.04 -10.10
N LEU A 22 -11.18 1.05 -8.93
CA LEU A 22 -11.40 2.10 -7.93
C LEU A 22 -10.88 3.46 -8.41
N ILE A 23 -9.77 3.46 -9.15
CA ILE A 23 -9.20 4.67 -9.75
C ILE A 23 -10.06 5.15 -10.93
N GLU A 24 -10.47 4.22 -11.81
CA GLU A 24 -11.34 4.52 -12.96
C GLU A 24 -12.69 5.08 -12.52
N ASN A 25 -13.26 4.55 -11.43
CA ASN A 25 -14.53 5.00 -10.86
C ASN A 25 -14.37 6.21 -9.91
N LYS A 26 -13.13 6.67 -9.65
CA LYS A 26 -12.80 7.75 -8.70
C LYS A 26 -13.39 7.52 -7.30
N ASP A 27 -13.41 6.27 -6.87
CA ASP A 27 -13.93 5.87 -5.56
C ASP A 27 -12.85 6.06 -4.48
N TRP A 28 -12.71 7.32 -4.05
CA TRP A 28 -11.68 7.72 -3.09
C TRP A 28 -11.94 7.18 -1.68
N GLN A 29 -13.20 6.98 -1.30
CA GLN A 29 -13.56 6.44 0.01
C GLN A 29 -13.12 4.98 0.14
N ALA A 30 -13.36 4.16 -0.89
CA ALA A 30 -12.91 2.77 -0.88
C ALA A 30 -11.38 2.67 -0.80
N ILE A 31 -10.66 3.58 -1.48
CA ILE A 31 -9.19 3.64 -1.44
C ILE A 31 -8.69 4.02 -0.03
N GLU A 32 -9.32 5.01 0.62
CA GLU A 32 -8.97 5.43 1.97
C GLU A 32 -9.14 4.30 2.99
N GLU A 33 -10.26 3.57 2.89
CA GLU A 33 -10.54 2.45 3.78
C GLU A 33 -9.52 1.31 3.60
N LEU A 34 -9.15 0.98 2.36
CA LEU A 34 -8.08 0.01 2.07
C LEU A 34 -6.73 0.47 2.64
N ALA A 35 -6.40 1.76 2.53
CA ALA A 35 -5.17 2.31 3.11
C ALA A 35 -5.19 2.24 4.65
N ARG A 36 -6.35 2.49 5.27
CA ARG A 36 -6.54 2.35 6.73
C ARG A 36 -6.38 0.91 7.18
N GLN A 37 -6.96 -0.05 6.46
CA GLN A 37 -6.80 -1.48 6.73
C GLN A 37 -5.34 -1.93 6.60
N ALA A 38 -4.63 -1.49 5.55
CA ALA A 38 -3.22 -1.80 5.36
C ALA A 38 -2.34 -1.26 6.50
N ARG A 39 -2.68 -0.10 7.06
CA ARG A 39 -2.00 0.47 8.25
C ARG A 39 -2.21 -0.38 9.50
N GLU A 40 -3.34 -1.06 9.62
CA GLU A 40 -3.71 -1.84 10.81
C GLU A 40 -3.09 -3.25 10.84
N VAL A 41 -2.41 -3.67 9.77
CA VAL A 41 -1.65 -4.93 9.74
C VAL A 41 -0.41 -4.80 10.64
N LYS A 42 -0.44 -5.48 11.79
CA LYS A 42 0.66 -5.58 12.77
C LYS A 42 1.77 -6.52 12.32
#